data_AF-A0A1H2SR60-F1
#
_entry.id   AF-A0A1H2SR60-F1
#
_cell.length_a   1.000
_cell.length_b   1.000
_cell.length_c   1.000
_cell.angle_alpha   90.00
_cell.angle_beta   90.00
_cell.angle_gamma   90.00
#
_symmetry.space_group_name_H-M   'P 1'
#
loop_
_entity.id
_entity.type
_entity.pdbx_description
1 polymer ?
#
loop_
_entity_poly.entity_id
_entity_poly.type
_entity_poly.pdbx_seq_one_letter_code
_entity_poly.pdbx_strand_id
1 'polypeptide(L)'
;MRIYSRALSRDARLIVLSLCLFAIATLVGCLPTGQQRSAGIEDQAAGSKSLADNAAPVDAVYVGEKVCLECHEHVDTQYSHTLHAKTFRDNPRNSQQAQVCEACHGPGSKHAEETWDKRLIIGFTRNWETPVAVQNAQCLSCHQGGQRLHWVGSTHDKNKVACSDCHNPMVKNSINGALAKETISETCYSCHPKQRADFLKRSHMPLSEGKMTCVDCHNPHGSRTRPMLNKDSLNEVCYTCHAEKRGPFLWEHAPVRENCANCHLPHGSNHDKLLVTARPFLCQQCHNQMFHPGTFYNASQTAESALQPGGAASQRMIGRACQNCHTQIHGSNHPSGARWQR
;
A
#
# COMPACT_ATOMS: atom_id res chain seq x y z
N MET A 1 44.69 -33.02 -26.70
CA MET A 1 45.56 -34.17 -26.39
C MET A 1 46.73 -33.65 -25.55
N ARG A 2 46.96 -34.24 -24.36
CA ARG A 2 47.87 -33.83 -23.23
C ARG A 2 47.38 -32.65 -22.36
N ILE A 3 46.92 -32.74 -21.10
CA ILE A 3 47.03 -33.63 -19.90
C ILE A 3 48.22 -33.33 -18.96
N TYR A 4 47.87 -32.77 -17.76
CA TYR A 4 48.44 -32.88 -16.38
C TYR A 4 49.73 -32.08 -16.03
N SER A 5 50.00 -31.62 -14.79
CA SER A 5 49.67 -32.03 -13.40
C SER A 5 49.86 -30.83 -12.42
N ARG A 6 48.98 -30.54 -11.45
CA ARG A 6 48.87 -30.97 -10.01
C ARG A 6 50.12 -30.77 -9.13
N ALA A 7 49.96 -30.04 -8.01
CA ALA A 7 50.27 -30.55 -6.66
C ALA A 7 49.65 -29.69 -5.54
N LEU A 8 48.90 -30.37 -4.66
CA LEU A 8 48.36 -29.96 -3.36
C LEU A 8 49.27 -30.50 -2.24
N SER A 9 49.41 -29.79 -1.13
CA SER A 9 49.46 -30.33 0.27
C SER A 9 49.38 -29.12 1.22
N ARG A 10 48.38 -28.96 2.12
CA ARG A 10 47.90 -29.72 3.30
C ARG A 10 48.66 -29.39 4.60
N ASP A 11 47.86 -29.20 5.65
CA ASP A 11 48.15 -29.23 7.10
C ASP A 11 48.48 -27.87 7.74
N ALA A 12 47.97 -27.47 8.92
CA ALA A 12 46.95 -27.99 9.82
C ALA A 12 46.66 -26.94 10.92
N ARG A 13 45.40 -26.85 11.35
CA ARG A 13 44.88 -26.68 12.75
C ARG A 13 45.45 -25.55 13.64
N LEU A 14 44.55 -24.73 14.22
CA LEU A 14 44.11 -24.84 15.63
C LEU A 14 43.16 -23.70 16.05
N ILE A 15 41.99 -24.10 16.53
CA ILE A 15 40.98 -23.33 17.28
C ILE A 15 41.18 -23.69 18.76
N VAL A 16 41.29 -22.73 19.67
CA VAL A 16 40.97 -22.95 21.11
C VAL A 16 40.36 -21.68 21.72
N LEU A 17 39.09 -21.80 22.10
CA LEU A 17 38.37 -21.00 23.10
C LEU A 17 38.71 -21.55 24.49
N SER A 18 38.89 -20.72 25.54
CA SER A 18 38.50 -21.11 26.91
C SER A 18 38.41 -19.92 27.88
N LEU A 19 37.42 -20.07 28.75
CA LEU A 19 36.84 -19.13 29.72
C LEU A 19 37.54 -19.12 31.08
N CYS A 20 37.30 -18.03 31.82
CA CYS A 20 37.12 -17.90 33.28
C CYS A 20 38.26 -18.28 34.25
N LEU A 21 38.69 -17.31 35.07
CA LEU A 21 38.66 -17.44 36.55
C LEU A 21 38.90 -16.11 37.30
N PHE A 22 38.20 -16.03 38.43
CA PHE A 22 38.06 -15.02 39.47
C PHE A 22 39.35 -14.41 40.07
N ALA A 23 39.26 -13.14 40.52
CA ALA A 23 39.78 -12.70 41.82
C ALA A 23 39.05 -11.43 42.32
N ILE A 24 38.69 -11.43 43.60
CA ILE A 24 37.88 -10.48 44.37
C ILE A 24 38.81 -9.64 45.30
N ALA A 25 38.29 -8.50 45.80
CA ALA A 25 38.67 -7.72 47.01
C ALA A 25 39.41 -6.39 46.70
N THR A 26 39.13 -5.22 47.30
CA THR A 26 38.27 -4.77 48.42
C THR A 26 38.34 -3.24 48.47
N LEU A 27 37.24 -2.54 48.81
CA LEU A 27 37.18 -1.58 49.94
C LEU A 27 35.83 -0.85 49.99
N VAL A 28 35.24 -0.88 51.19
CA VAL A 28 33.95 -0.33 51.61
C VAL A 28 34.18 1.07 52.22
N GLY A 29 33.28 2.02 51.99
CA GLY A 29 33.26 3.32 52.68
C GLY A 29 31.95 4.10 52.53
N CYS A 30 31.16 4.09 53.61
CA CYS A 30 30.06 4.97 54.09
C CYS A 30 29.23 5.91 53.17
N LEU A 31 27.91 5.82 53.37
CA LEU A 31 26.78 6.70 52.96
C LEU A 31 26.83 8.12 53.59
N PRO A 32 26.13 9.15 53.03
CA PRO A 32 24.73 9.39 53.43
C PRO A 32 23.75 9.82 52.32
N THR A 33 22.48 9.59 52.63
CA THR A 33 21.24 10.07 52.00
C THR A 33 21.21 11.58 51.68
N GLY A 34 20.67 11.95 50.52
CA GLY A 34 20.27 13.34 50.27
C GLY A 34 19.93 13.70 48.82
N GLN A 35 18.62 13.80 48.55
CA GLN A 35 18.02 14.82 47.69
C GLN A 35 18.08 14.67 46.16
N GLN A 36 16.88 14.50 45.59
CA GLN A 36 16.59 14.66 44.17
C GLN A 36 17.15 15.98 43.65
N ARG A 37 17.89 15.94 42.53
CA ARG A 37 18.12 17.10 41.67
C ARG A 37 17.60 16.80 40.28
N SER A 38 16.50 17.48 39.95
CA SER A 38 16.06 17.75 38.59
C SER A 38 17.19 18.49 37.86
N ALA A 39 17.84 17.83 36.90
CA ALA A 39 18.69 18.53 35.95
C ALA A 39 17.76 19.23 34.94
N GLY A 40 17.70 20.56 35.06
CA GLY A 40 17.16 21.41 34.01
C GLY A 40 17.99 21.20 32.75
N ILE A 41 17.29 20.93 31.64
CA ILE A 41 17.87 20.95 30.31
C ILE A 41 17.73 22.40 29.83
N GLU A 42 18.88 23.06 29.71
CA GLU A 42 19.01 24.37 29.10
C GLU A 42 18.56 24.30 27.64
N ASP A 43 17.66 25.22 27.31
CA ASP A 43 17.03 25.42 26.02
C ASP A 43 18.04 26.02 25.05
N GLN A 44 18.77 25.18 24.31
CA GLN A 44 19.52 25.63 23.14
C GLN A 44 18.57 25.71 21.95
N ALA A 45 18.00 26.90 21.80
CA ALA A 45 17.27 27.37 20.64
C ALA A 45 18.16 27.34 19.38
N ALA A 46 18.23 26.18 18.73
CA ALA A 46 18.64 26.04 17.35
C ALA A 46 17.37 26.10 16.48
N GLY A 47 17.15 27.28 15.88
CA GLY A 47 16.06 27.69 14.99
C GLY A 47 15.16 26.58 14.44
N SER A 48 14.01 26.38 15.08
CA SER A 48 12.87 25.73 14.45
C SER A 48 12.28 26.69 13.41
N LYS A 49 12.67 26.54 12.14
CA LYS A 49 11.86 27.08 11.05
C LYS A 49 10.49 26.43 11.11
N SER A 50 9.51 27.19 11.54
CA SER A 50 8.13 26.76 11.67
C SER A 50 7.56 26.42 10.29
N LEU A 51 6.51 25.62 10.27
CA LEU A 51 5.79 25.12 9.10
C LEU A 51 5.09 26.23 8.25
N ALA A 52 5.46 27.51 8.44
CA ALA A 52 4.86 28.69 7.84
C ALA A 52 5.64 29.27 6.64
N ASP A 53 6.85 28.77 6.34
CA ASP A 53 7.78 29.45 5.42
C ASP A 53 7.43 29.36 3.90
N ASN A 54 6.21 28.93 3.53
CA ASN A 54 5.73 28.94 2.13
C ASN A 54 4.32 29.54 1.99
N ALA A 55 3.88 30.34 2.96
CA ALA A 55 2.83 31.30 2.68
C ALA A 55 3.36 32.31 1.66
N ALA A 56 2.53 32.71 0.69
CA ALA A 56 2.88 33.78 -0.24
C ALA A 56 3.39 35.01 0.54
N PRO A 57 4.37 35.77 0.00
CA PRO A 57 4.88 36.98 0.65
C PRO A 57 3.73 37.86 1.13
N VAL A 58 3.86 38.44 2.34
CA VAL A 58 2.77 39.15 3.05
C VAL A 58 2.22 40.35 2.26
N ASP A 59 2.93 40.79 1.22
CA ASP A 59 2.61 41.89 0.31
C ASP A 59 2.32 41.46 -1.15
N ALA A 60 2.21 40.17 -1.43
CA ALA A 60 1.90 39.68 -2.78
C ALA A 60 0.42 39.90 -3.14
N VAL A 61 0.16 40.34 -4.37
CA VAL A 61 -1.19 40.60 -4.91
C VAL A 61 -1.51 39.71 -6.10
N TYR A 62 -2.80 39.51 -6.35
CA TYR A 62 -3.28 38.81 -7.54
C TYR A 62 -3.09 39.70 -8.77
N VAL A 63 -2.40 39.18 -9.79
CA VAL A 63 -2.12 39.91 -11.04
C VAL A 63 -2.95 39.41 -12.22
N GLY A 64 -3.63 38.27 -12.05
CA GLY A 64 -4.50 37.66 -13.03
C GLY A 64 -3.74 36.81 -14.06
N GLU A 65 -4.48 35.87 -14.65
CA GLU A 65 -3.95 34.85 -15.57
C GLU A 65 -3.18 35.44 -16.77
N LYS A 66 -3.63 36.57 -17.33
CA LYS A 66 -2.98 37.16 -18.54
C LYS A 66 -1.50 37.44 -18.32
N VAL A 67 -1.13 37.96 -17.15
CA VAL A 67 0.27 38.25 -16.79
C VAL A 67 1.09 36.96 -16.75
N CYS A 68 0.51 35.87 -16.23
CA CYS A 68 1.18 34.57 -16.22
C CYS A 68 1.41 34.04 -17.65
N LEU A 69 0.43 34.23 -18.54
CA LEU A 69 0.47 33.71 -19.92
C LEU A 69 1.46 34.45 -20.83
N GLU A 70 1.86 35.68 -20.50
CA GLU A 70 2.90 36.41 -21.25
C GLU A 70 4.24 35.65 -21.26
N CYS A 71 4.52 34.87 -20.21
CA CYS A 71 5.74 34.03 -20.12
C CYS A 71 5.43 32.52 -20.16
N HIS A 72 4.25 32.09 -19.70
CA HIS A 72 3.86 30.67 -19.61
C HIS A 72 2.83 30.24 -20.66
N GLU A 73 2.80 30.88 -21.84
CA GLU A 73 1.89 30.53 -22.94
C GLU A 73 1.90 29.03 -23.26
N HIS A 74 3.08 28.40 -23.29
CA HIS A 74 3.18 26.96 -23.57
C HIS A 74 2.46 26.09 -22.54
N VAL A 75 2.40 26.51 -21.27
CA VAL A 75 1.69 25.77 -20.22
C VAL A 75 0.19 25.76 -20.52
N ASP A 76 -0.36 26.84 -21.06
CA ASP A 76 -1.78 26.93 -21.39
C ASP A 76 -2.21 25.99 -22.51
N THR A 77 -1.29 25.65 -23.42
CA THR A 77 -1.55 24.67 -24.48
C THR A 77 -2.00 23.31 -23.94
N GLN A 78 -1.63 22.99 -22.70
CA GLN A 78 -2.08 21.76 -22.02
C GLN A 78 -3.14 22.03 -20.97
N TYR A 79 -2.96 23.09 -20.16
CA TYR A 79 -3.87 23.41 -19.06
C TYR A 79 -5.29 23.68 -19.55
N SER A 80 -5.45 24.41 -20.66
CA SER A 80 -6.75 24.72 -21.28
C SER A 80 -7.63 23.49 -21.57
N HIS A 81 -7.01 22.31 -21.75
CA HIS A 81 -7.71 21.04 -22.00
C HIS A 81 -8.14 20.31 -20.72
N THR A 82 -7.89 20.87 -19.55
CA THR A 82 -8.20 20.26 -18.25
C THR A 82 -9.57 20.72 -17.74
N LEU A 83 -10.17 19.90 -16.86
CA LEU A 83 -11.42 20.28 -16.19
C LEU A 83 -11.24 21.48 -15.25
N HIS A 84 -10.05 21.66 -14.67
CA HIS A 84 -9.76 22.82 -13.82
C HIS A 84 -9.80 24.10 -14.63
N ALA A 85 -9.10 24.17 -15.77
CA ALA A 85 -9.12 25.34 -16.64
C ALA A 85 -10.54 25.68 -17.10
N LYS A 86 -11.27 24.67 -17.59
CA LYS A 86 -12.67 24.86 -18.01
C LYS A 86 -13.55 25.39 -16.87
N THR A 87 -13.44 24.81 -15.68
CA THR A 87 -14.27 25.23 -14.53
C THR A 87 -13.91 26.64 -14.07
N PHE A 88 -12.62 26.97 -13.98
CA PHE A 88 -12.17 28.25 -13.43
C PHE A 88 -12.38 29.41 -14.40
N ARG A 89 -12.21 29.18 -15.72
CA ARG A 89 -12.45 30.21 -16.74
C ARG A 89 -13.93 30.40 -17.06
N ASP A 90 -14.71 29.32 -17.16
CA ASP A 90 -16.09 29.42 -17.64
C ASP A 90 -17.11 29.63 -16.51
N ASN A 91 -16.88 29.03 -15.33
CA ASN A 91 -17.88 29.02 -14.25
C ASN A 91 -17.24 28.86 -12.85
N PRO A 92 -16.44 29.83 -12.39
CA PRO A 92 -15.84 29.79 -11.06
C PRO A 92 -16.93 29.89 -9.98
N ARG A 93 -16.84 29.06 -8.94
CA ARG A 93 -17.85 29.03 -7.85
C ARG A 93 -17.61 30.10 -6.79
N ASN A 94 -16.41 30.65 -6.72
CA ASN A 94 -16.01 31.65 -5.73
C ASN A 94 -14.87 32.51 -6.27
N SER A 95 -14.50 33.55 -5.51
CA SER A 95 -13.45 34.50 -5.87
C SER A 95 -12.07 33.87 -5.99
N GLN A 96 -11.78 32.81 -5.24
CA GLN A 96 -10.51 32.09 -5.33
C GLN A 96 -10.39 31.35 -6.66
N GLN A 97 -11.41 30.61 -7.07
CA GLN A 97 -11.42 29.89 -8.36
C GLN A 97 -11.35 30.84 -9.55
N ALA A 98 -11.92 32.04 -9.43
CA ALA A 98 -11.83 33.08 -10.46
C ALA A 98 -10.41 33.59 -10.70
N GLN A 99 -9.44 33.30 -9.81
CA GLN A 99 -8.03 33.65 -10.00
C GLN A 99 -7.28 32.68 -10.95
N VAL A 100 -7.93 31.61 -11.42
CA VAL A 100 -7.42 30.63 -12.39
C VAL A 100 -6.05 30.04 -12.00
N CYS A 101 -4.93 30.58 -12.51
CA CYS A 101 -3.58 30.13 -12.17
C CYS A 101 -3.28 30.35 -10.68
N GLU A 102 -3.57 31.56 -10.20
CA GLU A 102 -3.28 31.99 -8.83
C GLU A 102 -4.24 31.33 -7.82
N ALA A 103 -5.31 30.68 -8.30
CA ALA A 103 -6.18 29.83 -7.47
C ALA A 103 -5.45 28.62 -6.89
N CYS A 104 -4.36 28.18 -7.53
CA CYS A 104 -3.51 27.09 -7.08
C CYS A 104 -2.11 27.57 -6.68
N HIS A 105 -1.56 28.54 -7.41
CA HIS A 105 -0.18 28.99 -7.21
C HIS A 105 -0.04 30.10 -6.15
N GLY A 106 -1.16 30.68 -5.70
CA GLY A 106 -1.16 31.86 -4.85
C GLY A 106 -0.96 33.16 -5.66
N PRO A 107 -0.98 34.33 -5.00
CA PRO A 107 -0.78 35.62 -5.66
C PRO A 107 0.62 35.72 -6.29
N GLY A 108 0.67 36.03 -7.58
CA GLY A 108 1.88 35.93 -8.41
C GLY A 108 2.69 37.20 -8.57
N SER A 109 2.29 38.35 -7.98
CA SER A 109 2.95 39.65 -8.25
C SER A 109 4.45 39.63 -8.01
N LYS A 110 4.91 39.06 -6.90
CA LYS A 110 6.33 38.97 -6.57
C LYS A 110 7.09 38.04 -7.50
N HIS A 111 6.47 36.94 -7.90
CA HIS A 111 7.07 36.04 -8.89
C HIS A 111 7.19 36.70 -10.27
N ALA A 112 6.23 37.57 -10.65
CA ALA A 112 6.30 38.34 -11.88
C ALA A 112 7.42 39.40 -11.85
N GLU A 113 7.71 39.98 -10.68
CA GLU A 113 8.83 40.92 -10.49
C GLU A 113 10.20 40.20 -10.45
N GLU A 114 10.27 39.07 -9.76
CA GLU A 114 11.48 38.28 -9.55
C GLU A 114 11.33 36.86 -10.13
N THR A 115 11.31 36.78 -11.46
CA THR A 115 11.00 35.53 -12.22
C THR A 115 11.92 34.35 -11.92
N TRP A 116 13.11 34.59 -11.37
CA TRP A 116 14.09 33.57 -11.04
C TRP A 116 13.82 32.88 -9.68
N ASP A 117 13.08 33.51 -8.77
CA ASP A 117 12.76 32.91 -7.47
C ASP A 117 11.44 32.14 -7.51
N LYS A 118 11.54 30.84 -7.76
CA LYS A 118 10.41 29.90 -7.79
C LYS A 118 9.65 29.80 -6.45
N ARG A 119 10.26 30.20 -5.33
CA ARG A 119 9.65 30.07 -3.98
C ARG A 119 8.57 31.10 -3.71
N LEU A 120 8.45 32.11 -4.58
CA LEU A 120 7.45 33.18 -4.48
C LEU A 120 6.03 32.71 -4.85
N ILE A 121 5.90 31.51 -5.41
CA ILE A 121 4.62 30.84 -5.70
C ILE A 121 4.63 29.39 -5.21
N ILE A 122 3.45 28.83 -4.97
CA ILE A 122 3.27 27.43 -4.64
C ILE A 122 3.56 26.59 -5.88
N GLY A 123 4.41 25.58 -5.78
CA GLY A 123 4.58 24.60 -6.84
C GLY A 123 4.42 23.18 -6.34
N PHE A 124 3.90 22.34 -7.23
CA PHE A 124 3.42 21.01 -6.88
C PHE A 124 4.37 19.88 -7.27
N THR A 125 5.48 20.20 -7.92
CA THR A 125 6.49 19.21 -8.29
C THR A 125 7.45 18.99 -7.12
N ARG A 126 8.02 17.78 -7.00
CA ARG A 126 8.98 17.44 -5.93
C ARG A 126 10.21 18.37 -5.93
N ASN A 127 10.59 18.90 -7.09
CA ASN A 127 11.76 19.79 -7.25
C ASN A 127 11.45 21.26 -6.92
N TRP A 128 10.18 21.60 -6.67
CA TRP A 128 9.78 22.98 -6.38
C TRP A 128 10.05 23.39 -4.92
N GLU A 129 10.34 22.43 -4.05
CA GLU A 129 10.67 22.64 -2.63
C GLU A 129 9.52 23.19 -1.75
N THR A 130 8.35 23.47 -2.32
CA THR A 130 7.16 23.77 -1.52
C THR A 130 6.84 22.58 -0.59
N PRO A 131 6.65 22.78 0.72
CA PRO A 131 6.32 21.71 1.65
C PRO A 131 5.05 20.98 1.24
N VAL A 132 5.06 19.64 1.32
CA VAL A 132 3.91 18.79 0.95
C VAL A 132 2.63 19.19 1.69
N ALA A 133 2.74 19.61 2.95
CA ALA A 133 1.60 20.09 3.72
C ALA A 133 0.91 21.30 3.07
N VAL A 134 1.70 22.25 2.54
CA VAL A 134 1.20 23.44 1.83
C VAL A 134 0.59 23.05 0.49
N GLN A 135 1.25 22.15 -0.26
CA GLN A 135 0.71 21.63 -1.53
C GLN A 135 -0.66 20.95 -1.32
N ASN A 136 -0.76 20.05 -0.33
CA ASN A 136 -1.99 19.33 -0.04
C ASN A 136 -3.08 20.26 0.51
N ALA A 137 -2.72 21.22 1.36
CA ALA A 137 -3.66 22.22 1.89
C ALA A 137 -4.30 23.03 0.75
N GLN A 138 -3.53 23.39 -0.28
CA GLN A 138 -4.05 24.09 -1.45
C GLN A 138 -5.15 23.28 -2.15
N CYS A 139 -4.92 21.99 -2.40
CA CYS A 139 -5.94 21.12 -2.99
C CYS A 139 -7.15 20.94 -2.06
N LEU A 140 -6.90 20.74 -0.76
CA LEU A 140 -7.94 20.51 0.24
C LEU A 140 -8.80 21.74 0.50
N SER A 141 -8.34 22.96 0.21
CA SER A 141 -9.16 24.18 0.29
C SER A 141 -10.48 24.06 -0.50
N CYS A 142 -10.46 23.30 -1.60
CA CYS A 142 -11.63 23.03 -2.44
C CYS A 142 -12.06 21.55 -2.42
N HIS A 143 -11.11 20.61 -2.31
CA HIS A 143 -11.35 19.17 -2.42
C HIS A 143 -11.47 18.44 -1.07
N GLN A 144 -11.98 19.09 -0.03
CA GLN A 144 -12.36 18.42 1.23
C GLN A 144 -13.60 17.51 1.08
N GLY A 145 -13.73 16.53 1.98
CA GLY A 145 -14.90 15.66 2.08
C GLY A 145 -14.95 14.46 1.13
N GLY A 146 -16.09 13.78 1.11
CA GLY A 146 -16.32 12.57 0.31
C GLY A 146 -15.27 11.49 0.59
N GLN A 147 -14.60 11.01 -0.45
CA GLN A 147 -13.53 10.02 -0.31
C GLN A 147 -12.31 10.53 0.48
N ARG A 148 -12.15 11.84 0.67
CA ARG A 148 -11.00 12.45 1.38
C ARG A 148 -11.26 12.70 2.86
N LEU A 149 -12.41 12.28 3.41
CA LEU A 149 -12.75 12.47 4.83
C LEU A 149 -11.68 11.90 5.78
N HIS A 150 -11.01 10.82 5.38
CA HIS A 150 -9.97 10.16 6.16
C HIS A 150 -8.55 10.45 5.65
N TRP A 151 -8.37 11.53 4.88
CA TRP A 151 -7.06 11.90 4.35
C TRP A 151 -6.07 12.21 5.47
N VAL A 152 -6.45 13.10 6.38
CA VAL A 152 -5.60 13.52 7.50
C VAL A 152 -5.32 12.32 8.40
N GLY A 153 -4.04 11.98 8.55
CA GLY A 153 -3.59 10.80 9.30
C GLY A 153 -3.72 9.46 8.55
N SER A 154 -4.10 9.47 7.27
CA SER A 154 -4.01 8.29 6.40
C SER A 154 -2.56 7.82 6.23
N THR A 155 -2.37 6.61 5.69
CA THR A 155 -1.03 6.10 5.39
C THR A 155 -0.30 7.01 4.39
N HIS A 156 -0.97 7.51 3.35
CA HIS A 156 -0.34 8.40 2.37
C HIS A 156 0.01 9.76 2.97
N ASP A 157 -0.87 10.36 3.77
CA ASP A 157 -0.61 11.62 4.45
C ASP A 157 0.58 11.51 5.42
N LYS A 158 0.60 10.47 6.27
CA LYS A 158 1.71 10.21 7.20
C LYS A 158 3.05 9.95 6.51
N ASN A 159 3.02 9.43 5.28
CA ASN A 159 4.21 9.22 4.46
C ASN A 159 4.54 10.41 3.56
N LYS A 160 3.92 11.58 3.79
CA LYS A 160 4.18 12.84 3.07
C LYS A 160 4.00 12.70 1.56
N VAL A 161 3.01 11.92 1.13
CA VAL A 161 2.61 11.84 -0.28
C VAL A 161 1.82 13.10 -0.62
N ALA A 162 2.21 13.79 -1.69
CA ALA A 162 1.48 14.94 -2.20
C ALA A 162 0.32 14.49 -3.10
N CYS A 163 -0.76 15.28 -3.16
CA CYS A 163 -1.83 15.03 -4.13
C CYS A 163 -1.27 14.97 -5.56
N SER A 164 -0.27 15.79 -5.86
CA SER A 164 0.42 15.89 -7.14
C SER A 164 1.31 14.70 -7.50
N ASP A 165 1.64 13.83 -6.54
CA ASP A 165 2.37 12.59 -6.83
C ASP A 165 1.49 11.60 -7.61
N CYS A 166 0.17 11.67 -7.42
CA CYS A 166 -0.81 10.82 -8.10
C CYS A 166 -1.65 11.58 -9.12
N HIS A 167 -1.90 12.88 -8.89
CA HIS A 167 -2.75 13.71 -9.72
C HIS A 167 -1.98 14.78 -10.47
N ASN A 168 -2.43 15.11 -11.68
CA ASN A 168 -1.89 16.25 -12.41
C ASN A 168 -3.03 17.12 -12.93
N PRO A 169 -3.32 18.27 -12.30
CA PRO A 169 -4.37 19.18 -12.75
C PRO A 169 -3.96 20.04 -13.96
N MET A 170 -2.68 20.03 -14.35
CA MET A 170 -2.14 20.86 -15.44
C MET A 170 -2.17 20.19 -16.81
N VAL A 171 -2.26 18.85 -16.86
CA VAL A 171 -2.24 18.09 -18.11
C VAL A 171 -3.21 16.92 -18.02
N LYS A 172 -3.93 16.65 -19.11
CA LYS A 172 -4.81 15.49 -19.23
C LYS A 172 -4.04 14.25 -19.69
N ASN A 173 -3.39 13.57 -18.75
CA ASN A 173 -2.60 12.35 -19.04
C ASN A 173 -3.42 11.06 -19.06
N SER A 174 -4.64 11.06 -18.53
CA SER A 174 -5.46 9.86 -18.40
C SER A 174 -6.92 10.11 -18.78
N ILE A 175 -7.57 9.05 -19.25
CA ILE A 175 -9.04 9.00 -19.40
C ILE A 175 -9.74 8.92 -18.03
N ASN A 176 -9.06 8.46 -16.98
CA ASN A 176 -9.61 8.25 -15.64
C ASN A 176 -9.51 9.51 -14.76
N GLY A 177 -9.46 10.69 -15.39
CA GLY A 177 -9.36 11.98 -14.72
C GLY A 177 -7.93 12.53 -14.67
N ALA A 178 -7.69 13.42 -13.70
CA ALA A 178 -6.43 14.14 -13.54
C ALA A 178 -5.35 13.26 -12.88
N LEU A 179 -4.99 12.12 -13.48
CA LEU A 179 -3.91 11.27 -13.00
C LEU A 179 -2.55 11.71 -13.56
N ALA A 180 -1.48 11.50 -12.80
CA ALA A 180 -0.12 11.79 -13.22
C ALA A 180 0.39 10.79 -14.28
N LYS A 181 -0.12 9.55 -14.27
CA LYS A 181 0.18 8.49 -15.25
C LYS A 181 -1.07 8.11 -16.04
N GLU A 182 -0.88 7.35 -17.11
CA GLU A 182 -1.95 6.94 -18.04
C GLU A 182 -3.08 6.13 -17.37
N THR A 183 -2.74 5.29 -16.37
CA THR A 183 -3.71 4.44 -15.66
C THR A 183 -3.57 4.54 -14.15
N ILE A 184 -4.64 4.16 -13.44
CA ILE A 184 -4.65 4.07 -11.97
C ILE A 184 -3.57 3.08 -11.50
N SER A 185 -3.52 1.90 -12.11
CA SER A 185 -2.57 0.85 -11.74
C SER A 185 -1.11 1.31 -11.89
N GLU A 186 -0.75 1.94 -13.02
CA GLU A 186 0.61 2.46 -13.22
C GLU A 186 0.96 3.59 -12.25
N THR A 187 -0.02 4.43 -11.89
CA THR A 187 0.18 5.44 -10.84
C THR A 187 0.54 4.77 -9.51
N CYS A 188 -0.21 3.75 -9.08
CA CYS A 188 0.06 3.03 -7.84
C CYS A 188 1.39 2.24 -7.90
N TYR A 189 1.69 1.59 -9.02
CA TYR A 189 2.91 0.77 -9.17
C TYR A 189 4.21 1.56 -9.13
N SER A 190 4.17 2.88 -9.32
CA SER A 190 5.33 3.76 -9.12
C SER A 190 5.94 3.65 -7.72
N CYS A 191 5.13 3.30 -6.71
CA CYS A 191 5.58 3.10 -5.32
C CYS A 191 5.20 1.73 -4.74
N HIS A 192 4.28 0.98 -5.36
CA HIS A 192 3.82 -0.34 -4.91
C HIS A 192 4.32 -1.50 -5.80
N PRO A 193 5.65 -1.73 -5.91
CA PRO A 193 6.21 -2.75 -6.81
C PRO A 193 5.90 -4.18 -6.35
N LYS A 194 5.69 -4.40 -5.04
CA LYS A 194 5.29 -5.70 -4.52
C LYS A 194 3.93 -6.13 -5.07
N GLN A 195 2.95 -5.22 -5.06
CA GLN A 195 1.62 -5.49 -5.59
C GLN A 195 1.69 -5.77 -7.09
N ARG A 196 2.50 -4.98 -7.84
CA ARG A 196 2.77 -5.26 -9.26
C ARG A 196 3.26 -6.69 -9.48
N ALA A 197 4.21 -7.16 -8.67
CA ALA A 197 4.72 -8.52 -8.75
C ALA A 197 3.67 -9.57 -8.34
N ASP A 198 2.85 -9.30 -7.33
CA ASP A 198 1.77 -10.21 -6.91
C ASP A 198 0.76 -10.43 -8.04
N PHE A 199 0.39 -9.39 -8.80
CA PHE A 199 -0.50 -9.48 -9.95
C PHE A 199 0.10 -10.16 -11.18
N LEU A 200 1.38 -10.55 -11.15
CA LEU A 200 2.03 -11.36 -12.19
C LEU A 200 2.12 -12.85 -11.81
N LYS A 201 1.65 -13.23 -10.61
CA LYS A 201 1.65 -14.64 -10.17
C LYS A 201 0.59 -15.45 -10.89
N ARG A 202 0.72 -16.78 -10.88
CA ARG A 202 -0.22 -17.72 -11.55
C ARG A 202 -1.70 -17.40 -11.34
N SER A 203 -2.10 -17.11 -10.11
CA SER A 203 -3.46 -16.73 -9.76
C SER A 203 -3.42 -15.30 -9.25
N HIS A 204 -4.15 -14.40 -9.88
CA HIS A 204 -4.26 -13.01 -9.46
C HIS A 204 -5.68 -12.48 -9.72
N MET A 205 -6.04 -11.37 -9.07
CA MET A 205 -7.23 -10.60 -9.48
C MET A 205 -6.98 -9.95 -10.85
N PRO A 206 -8.01 -9.70 -11.67
CA PRO A 206 -7.84 -9.33 -13.07
C PRO A 206 -7.50 -7.84 -13.31
N LEU A 207 -6.47 -7.32 -12.61
CA LEU A 207 -6.01 -5.94 -12.75
C LEU A 207 -5.09 -5.76 -13.95
N SER A 208 -4.23 -6.74 -14.26
CA SER A 208 -3.31 -6.69 -15.40
C SER A 208 -4.06 -6.77 -16.74
N GLU A 209 -5.21 -7.43 -16.76
CA GLU A 209 -6.13 -7.47 -17.89
C GLU A 209 -7.06 -6.24 -17.97
N GLY A 210 -6.93 -5.28 -17.06
CA GLY A 210 -7.70 -4.03 -17.07
C GLY A 210 -9.18 -4.18 -16.74
N LYS A 211 -9.61 -5.31 -16.16
CA LYS A 211 -11.02 -5.53 -15.77
C LYS A 211 -11.40 -4.86 -14.46
N MET A 212 -10.39 -4.50 -13.66
CA MET A 212 -10.54 -3.78 -12.41
C MET A 212 -9.24 -3.05 -12.07
N THR A 213 -9.25 -2.26 -11.01
CA THR A 213 -8.17 -1.40 -10.57
C THR A 213 -8.01 -1.46 -9.06
N CYS A 214 -6.94 -0.83 -8.54
CA CYS A 214 -6.68 -0.78 -7.11
C CYS A 214 -7.82 -0.12 -6.31
N VAL A 215 -8.52 0.86 -6.92
CA VAL A 215 -9.54 1.66 -6.23
C VAL A 215 -10.90 0.96 -6.09
N ASP A 216 -11.08 -0.17 -6.78
CA ASP A 216 -12.26 -1.02 -6.60
C ASP A 216 -12.26 -1.69 -5.22
N CYS A 217 -11.09 -1.81 -4.59
CA CYS A 217 -10.93 -2.33 -3.23
C CYS A 217 -10.44 -1.26 -2.25
N HIS A 218 -9.59 -0.33 -2.67
CA HIS A 218 -8.92 0.65 -1.81
C HIS A 218 -9.45 2.07 -2.01
N ASN A 219 -9.46 2.85 -0.93
CA ASN A 219 -9.54 4.30 -1.02
C ASN A 219 -8.14 4.90 -0.77
N PRO A 220 -7.44 5.39 -1.82
CA PRO A 220 -6.09 5.94 -1.67
C PRO A 220 -6.05 7.24 -0.86
N HIS A 221 -7.21 7.86 -0.61
CA HIS A 221 -7.33 9.05 0.22
C HIS A 221 -7.56 8.74 1.70
N GLY A 222 -7.46 7.46 2.11
CA GLY A 222 -7.65 7.02 3.48
C GLY A 222 -9.02 6.41 3.73
N SER A 223 -9.08 5.55 4.75
CA SER A 223 -10.32 4.92 5.21
C SER A 223 -10.24 4.62 6.71
N ARG A 224 -11.33 4.13 7.29
CA ARG A 224 -11.35 3.64 8.68
C ARG A 224 -10.56 2.34 8.87
N THR A 225 -10.30 1.60 7.79
CA THR A 225 -9.52 0.37 7.82
C THR A 225 -8.03 0.65 7.62
N ARG A 226 -7.17 -0.12 8.31
CA ARG A 226 -5.71 0.00 8.19
C ARG A 226 -5.17 -0.17 6.76
N PRO A 227 -5.62 -1.16 5.96
CA PRO A 227 -5.20 -1.28 4.57
C PRO A 227 -5.91 -0.31 3.61
N MET A 228 -6.61 0.72 4.15
CA MET A 228 -7.30 1.73 3.36
C MET A 228 -8.33 1.16 2.38
N LEU A 229 -9.12 0.18 2.81
CA LEU A 229 -10.22 -0.37 2.03
C LEU A 229 -11.35 0.65 1.84
N ASN A 230 -12.06 0.55 0.71
CA ASN A 230 -13.19 1.41 0.40
C ASN A 230 -14.52 0.97 1.07
N LYS A 231 -14.48 -0.13 1.85
CA LYS A 231 -15.55 -0.60 2.74
C LYS A 231 -15.01 -0.77 4.17
N ASP A 232 -15.91 -0.97 5.13
CA ASP A 232 -15.56 -1.06 6.55
C ASP A 232 -14.83 -2.35 6.95
N SER A 233 -14.84 -3.38 6.11
CA SER A 233 -14.13 -4.64 6.35
C SER A 233 -13.68 -5.30 5.05
N LEU A 234 -12.73 -6.24 5.14
CA LEU A 234 -12.28 -7.00 3.98
C LEU A 234 -13.42 -7.80 3.34
N ASN A 235 -14.22 -8.49 4.15
CA ASN A 235 -15.31 -9.31 3.66
C ASN A 235 -16.36 -8.48 2.91
N GLU A 236 -16.69 -7.29 3.42
CA GLU A 236 -17.63 -6.38 2.73
C GLU A 236 -17.09 -5.89 1.39
N VAL A 237 -15.78 -5.67 1.25
CA VAL A 237 -15.17 -5.43 -0.07
C VAL A 237 -15.36 -6.64 -0.97
N CYS A 238 -15.05 -7.85 -0.50
CA CYS A 238 -15.22 -9.06 -1.30
C CYS A 238 -16.67 -9.27 -1.75
N TYR A 239 -17.65 -9.00 -0.89
CA TYR A 239 -19.09 -9.16 -1.18
C TYR A 239 -19.63 -8.17 -2.21
N THR A 240 -18.90 -7.08 -2.52
CA THR A 240 -19.29 -6.20 -3.64
C THR A 240 -19.34 -6.91 -4.99
N CYS A 241 -18.52 -7.95 -5.16
CA CYS A 241 -18.52 -8.78 -6.36
C CYS A 241 -18.90 -10.24 -6.07
N HIS A 242 -18.50 -10.77 -4.91
CA HIS A 242 -18.75 -12.15 -4.49
C HIS A 242 -19.95 -12.25 -3.53
N ALA A 243 -21.08 -11.65 -3.93
CA ALA A 243 -22.29 -11.60 -3.12
C ALA A 243 -22.81 -13.01 -2.76
N GLU A 244 -22.54 -14.02 -3.60
CA GLU A 244 -22.91 -15.41 -3.36
C GLU A 244 -22.16 -16.06 -2.19
N LYS A 245 -21.12 -15.40 -1.67
CA LYS A 245 -20.36 -15.82 -0.48
C LYS A 245 -20.79 -15.09 0.79
N ARG A 246 -21.76 -14.18 0.68
CA ARG A 246 -22.31 -13.45 1.82
C ARG A 246 -23.31 -14.34 2.55
N GLY A 247 -23.06 -14.54 3.85
CA GLY A 247 -23.99 -15.23 4.75
C GLY A 247 -25.23 -14.39 5.11
N PRO A 248 -26.06 -14.85 6.06
CA PRO A 248 -25.81 -16.03 6.88
C PRO A 248 -26.10 -17.33 6.13
N PHE A 249 -25.19 -18.29 6.21
CA PHE A 249 -25.49 -19.67 5.85
C PHE A 249 -26.03 -20.44 7.06
N LEU A 250 -26.80 -21.51 6.86
CA LEU A 250 -27.21 -22.40 7.96
C LEU A 250 -25.99 -23.02 8.66
N TRP A 251 -25.03 -23.46 7.85
CA TRP A 251 -23.72 -23.92 8.28
C TRP A 251 -22.68 -22.96 7.73
N GLU A 252 -22.03 -22.20 8.60
CA GLU A 252 -20.98 -21.27 8.22
C GLU A 252 -19.60 -21.86 8.52
N HIS A 253 -18.69 -21.77 7.55
CA HIS A 253 -17.31 -22.11 7.80
C HIS A 253 -16.63 -20.94 8.51
N ALA A 254 -16.35 -21.10 9.82
CA ALA A 254 -15.85 -20.05 10.70
C ALA A 254 -14.77 -19.12 10.10
N PRO A 255 -13.66 -19.61 9.48
CA PRO A 255 -12.64 -18.72 8.91
C PRO A 255 -13.15 -17.84 7.77
N VAL A 256 -14.17 -18.27 7.02
CA VAL A 256 -14.76 -17.50 5.91
C VAL A 256 -15.61 -16.35 6.44
N ARG A 257 -16.42 -16.61 7.49
CA ARG A 257 -17.23 -15.59 8.17
C ARG A 257 -16.35 -14.52 8.81
N GLU A 258 -15.19 -14.91 9.34
CA GLU A 258 -14.27 -14.00 10.02
C GLU A 258 -13.48 -13.13 9.06
N ASN A 259 -12.77 -13.75 8.10
CA ASN A 259 -11.89 -13.01 7.20
C ASN A 259 -11.53 -13.84 5.96
N CYS A 260 -11.91 -13.37 4.76
CA CYS A 260 -11.56 -14.04 3.50
C CYS A 260 -10.04 -14.23 3.31
N ALA A 261 -9.21 -13.34 3.86
CA ALA A 261 -7.76 -13.43 3.77
C ALA A 261 -7.12 -14.49 4.67
N ASN A 262 -7.91 -15.19 5.51
CA ASN A 262 -7.43 -16.38 6.21
C ASN A 262 -7.02 -17.50 5.23
N CYS A 263 -7.63 -17.52 4.05
CA CYS A 263 -7.33 -18.51 3.02
C CYS A 263 -6.87 -17.89 1.69
N HIS A 264 -7.24 -16.64 1.40
CA HIS A 264 -6.93 -15.98 0.12
C HIS A 264 -5.89 -14.86 0.25
N LEU A 265 -5.09 -14.67 -0.79
CA LEU A 265 -4.22 -13.52 -1.03
C LEU A 265 -4.89 -12.60 -2.06
N PRO A 266 -5.51 -11.48 -1.66
CA PRO A 266 -6.36 -10.67 -2.54
C PRO A 266 -5.68 -10.09 -3.78
N HIS A 267 -4.34 -10.00 -3.80
CA HIS A 267 -3.59 -9.52 -4.97
C HIS A 267 -3.20 -10.66 -5.90
N GLY A 268 -2.47 -11.65 -5.37
CA GLY A 268 -2.06 -12.81 -6.15
C GLY A 268 -1.30 -13.87 -5.36
N SER A 269 -1.37 -15.11 -5.85
CA SER A 269 -0.75 -16.29 -5.29
C SER A 269 -0.20 -17.22 -6.39
N ASN A 270 0.80 -18.02 -6.04
CA ASN A 270 1.26 -19.12 -6.87
C ASN A 270 0.32 -20.33 -6.80
N HIS A 271 -0.58 -20.36 -5.82
CA HIS A 271 -1.61 -21.38 -5.68
C HIS A 271 -2.90 -20.96 -6.39
N ASP A 272 -3.66 -21.94 -6.87
CA ASP A 272 -4.95 -21.72 -7.51
C ASP A 272 -5.90 -20.92 -6.59
N LYS A 273 -6.84 -20.19 -7.21
CA LYS A 273 -7.88 -19.42 -6.51
C LYS A 273 -7.31 -18.52 -5.41
N LEU A 274 -6.15 -17.92 -5.65
CA LEU A 274 -5.50 -16.99 -4.74
C LEU A 274 -5.15 -17.59 -3.37
N LEU A 275 -5.03 -18.91 -3.22
CA LEU A 275 -4.86 -19.51 -1.90
C LEU A 275 -3.51 -19.16 -1.26
N VAL A 276 -3.48 -18.95 0.07
CA VAL A 276 -2.24 -18.69 0.83
C VAL A 276 -1.31 -19.92 0.87
N THR A 277 -1.87 -21.12 0.70
CA THR A 277 -1.15 -22.40 0.73
C THR A 277 -1.86 -23.39 -0.19
N ALA A 278 -1.11 -24.34 -0.76
CA ALA A 278 -1.68 -25.41 -1.56
C ALA A 278 -2.60 -26.32 -0.74
N ARG A 279 -3.65 -26.86 -1.39
CA ARG A 279 -4.43 -27.97 -0.85
C ARG A 279 -3.61 -29.27 -0.95
N PRO A 280 -3.74 -30.23 0.00
CA PRO A 280 -4.63 -30.25 1.17
C PRO A 280 -4.11 -29.48 2.40
N PHE A 281 -2.84 -29.05 2.40
CA PHE A 281 -2.17 -28.49 3.58
C PHE A 281 -2.87 -27.26 4.16
N LEU A 282 -3.50 -26.43 3.31
CA LEU A 282 -4.35 -25.33 3.77
C LEU A 282 -5.43 -25.79 4.77
N CYS A 283 -6.10 -26.92 4.49
CA CYS A 283 -7.15 -27.43 5.37
C CYS A 283 -6.54 -28.01 6.66
N GLN A 284 -5.38 -28.65 6.55
CA GLN A 284 -4.71 -29.33 7.67
C GLN A 284 -4.09 -28.36 8.68
N GLN A 285 -3.94 -27.08 8.34
CA GLN A 285 -3.56 -26.03 9.29
C GLN A 285 -4.57 -25.90 10.44
N CYS A 286 -5.85 -26.17 10.17
CA CYS A 286 -6.92 -26.14 11.19
C CYS A 286 -7.52 -27.52 11.47
N HIS A 287 -7.56 -28.41 10.48
CA HIS A 287 -8.16 -29.74 10.60
C HIS A 287 -7.09 -30.83 10.74
N ASN A 288 -6.49 -30.92 11.92
CA ASN A 288 -5.49 -31.94 12.28
C ASN A 288 -6.03 -33.06 13.19
N GLN A 289 -7.35 -33.08 13.39
CA GLN A 289 -8.04 -34.04 14.25
C GLN A 289 -8.00 -35.49 13.71
N MET A 290 -8.44 -36.44 14.55
CA MET A 290 -8.48 -37.87 14.25
C MET A 290 -9.15 -38.18 12.89
N PHE A 291 -8.79 -39.33 12.30
CA PHE A 291 -9.18 -39.82 10.96
C PHE A 291 -8.45 -39.17 9.78
N HIS A 292 -9.08 -39.16 8.60
CA HIS A 292 -8.45 -38.72 7.35
C HIS A 292 -7.99 -37.25 7.30
N PRO A 293 -8.54 -36.28 8.08
CA PRO A 293 -8.00 -34.92 8.10
C PRO A 293 -6.59 -34.85 8.71
N GLY A 294 -6.34 -35.58 9.80
CA GLY A 294 -5.04 -35.68 10.47
C GLY A 294 -4.05 -36.65 9.79
N THR A 295 -4.40 -37.26 8.66
CA THR A 295 -3.47 -38.14 7.92
C THR A 295 -2.36 -37.31 7.29
N PHE A 296 -1.11 -37.70 7.50
CA PHE A 296 0.03 -37.06 6.85
C PHE A 296 0.10 -37.46 5.38
N TYR A 297 -0.11 -36.48 4.50
CA TYR A 297 -0.05 -36.66 3.04
C TYR A 297 1.33 -36.27 2.52
N ASN A 298 1.98 -37.16 1.75
CA ASN A 298 3.34 -36.94 1.26
C ASN A 298 3.50 -37.28 -0.23
N ALA A 299 4.70 -37.09 -0.77
CA ALA A 299 4.98 -37.23 -2.20
C ALA A 299 4.67 -38.63 -2.78
N SER A 300 4.60 -39.69 -1.97
CA SER A 300 4.25 -41.04 -2.43
C SER A 300 2.76 -41.23 -2.77
N GLN A 301 1.92 -40.22 -2.45
CA GLN A 301 0.47 -40.27 -2.59
C GLN A 301 -0.09 -39.39 -3.73
N THR A 302 0.78 -38.97 -4.65
CA THR A 302 0.46 -38.11 -5.80
C THR A 302 -0.04 -38.93 -7.00
N ALA A 303 -0.57 -38.24 -8.02
CA ALA A 303 -0.97 -38.90 -9.27
C ALA A 303 0.23 -39.48 -10.02
N GLU A 304 1.37 -38.81 -9.97
CA GLU A 304 2.62 -39.26 -10.59
C GLU A 304 3.20 -40.48 -9.87
N SER A 305 3.25 -40.45 -8.53
CA SER A 305 3.77 -41.57 -7.75
C SER A 305 2.92 -42.82 -7.92
N ALA A 306 1.61 -42.70 -8.13
CA ALA A 306 0.73 -43.83 -8.42
C ALA A 306 1.09 -44.60 -9.71
N LEU A 307 1.87 -43.99 -10.61
CA LEU A 307 2.38 -44.66 -11.82
C LEU A 307 3.67 -45.46 -11.56
N GLN A 308 4.28 -45.31 -10.38
CA GLN A 308 5.54 -45.96 -10.00
C GLN A 308 5.27 -47.16 -9.06
N PRO A 309 6.11 -48.22 -9.10
CA PRO A 309 5.99 -49.35 -8.18
C PRO A 309 6.04 -48.89 -6.71
N GLY A 310 4.98 -49.18 -5.94
CA GLY A 310 4.88 -48.82 -4.52
C GLY A 310 4.29 -47.44 -4.21
N GLY A 311 3.93 -46.64 -5.21
CA GLY A 311 3.14 -45.42 -5.00
C GLY A 311 1.64 -45.68 -4.97
N ALA A 312 0.87 -44.74 -4.39
CA ALA A 312 -0.59 -44.86 -4.28
C ALA A 312 -1.28 -43.56 -4.69
N ALA A 313 -2.41 -43.65 -5.40
CA ALA A 313 -3.21 -42.46 -5.70
C ALA A 313 -4.11 -42.10 -4.50
N SER A 314 -3.89 -40.93 -3.89
CA SER A 314 -4.80 -40.40 -2.87
C SER A 314 -5.75 -39.37 -3.45
N GLN A 315 -7.06 -39.63 -3.38
CA GLN A 315 -8.11 -38.65 -3.71
C GLN A 315 -8.04 -37.38 -2.84
N ARG A 316 -7.31 -37.41 -1.71
CA ARG A 316 -7.07 -36.23 -0.86
C ARG A 316 -5.87 -35.38 -1.29
N MET A 317 -5.05 -35.86 -2.21
CA MET A 317 -3.93 -35.09 -2.80
C MET A 317 -4.18 -34.73 -4.26
N ILE A 318 -4.93 -35.56 -4.98
CA ILE A 318 -5.17 -35.42 -6.41
C ILE A 318 -6.41 -34.56 -6.68
N GLY A 319 -6.40 -33.80 -7.77
CA GLY A 319 -7.52 -32.97 -8.20
C GLY A 319 -7.78 -31.81 -7.23
N ARG A 320 -8.99 -31.72 -6.68
CA ARG A 320 -9.36 -30.67 -5.70
C ARG A 320 -9.07 -31.08 -4.24
N ALA A 321 -8.34 -32.18 -4.04
CA ALA A 321 -7.96 -32.69 -2.72
C ALA A 321 -9.20 -32.88 -1.82
N CYS A 322 -9.21 -32.28 -0.63
CA CYS A 322 -10.33 -32.32 0.32
C CYS A 322 -11.67 -31.91 -0.32
N GLN A 323 -11.64 -30.99 -1.28
CA GLN A 323 -12.84 -30.46 -1.94
C GLN A 323 -13.43 -31.39 -3.00
N ASN A 324 -12.81 -32.56 -3.26
CA ASN A 324 -13.47 -33.61 -4.02
C ASN A 324 -14.73 -34.12 -3.29
N CYS A 325 -14.73 -34.07 -1.95
CA CYS A 325 -15.87 -34.48 -1.11
C CYS A 325 -16.50 -33.30 -0.34
N HIS A 326 -15.68 -32.31 0.03
CA HIS A 326 -16.10 -31.14 0.80
C HIS A 326 -16.21 -29.92 -0.12
N THR A 327 -17.25 -29.87 -0.96
CA THR A 327 -17.38 -28.86 -2.02
C THR A 327 -17.84 -27.49 -1.51
N GLN A 328 -18.58 -27.44 -0.40
CA GLN A 328 -19.23 -26.23 0.13
C GLN A 328 -18.42 -25.55 1.25
N ILE A 329 -17.12 -25.37 1.02
CA ILE A 329 -16.19 -24.80 2.01
C ILE A 329 -16.44 -23.33 2.37
N HIS A 330 -17.31 -22.63 1.65
CA HIS A 330 -17.67 -21.23 1.94
C HIS A 330 -18.96 -21.11 2.75
N GLY A 331 -19.60 -22.23 3.09
CA GLY A 331 -20.88 -22.30 3.78
C GLY A 331 -21.90 -23.16 3.03
N SER A 332 -22.85 -23.73 3.76
CA SER A 332 -23.94 -24.54 3.21
C SER A 332 -25.27 -24.20 3.87
N ASN A 333 -26.33 -24.13 3.06
CA ASN A 333 -27.72 -23.99 3.52
C ASN A 333 -28.46 -25.34 3.60
N HIS A 334 -27.79 -26.45 3.29
CA HIS A 334 -28.41 -27.77 3.36
C HIS A 334 -28.52 -28.22 4.83
N PRO A 335 -29.64 -28.81 5.30
CA PRO A 335 -29.78 -29.28 6.68
C PRO A 335 -28.65 -30.24 7.12
N SER A 336 -28.23 -31.15 6.24
CA SER A 336 -27.07 -32.03 6.42
C SER A 336 -25.73 -31.46 5.90
N GLY A 337 -25.57 -30.12 5.91
CA GLY A 337 -24.44 -29.39 5.35
C GLY A 337 -23.27 -29.16 6.30
N ALA A 338 -23.36 -29.58 7.57
CA ALA A 338 -22.36 -29.32 8.61
C ALA A 338 -20.93 -29.80 8.28
N ARG A 339 -20.79 -30.75 7.35
CA ARG A 339 -19.50 -31.26 6.86
C ARG A 339 -19.15 -30.74 5.46
N TRP A 340 -19.82 -29.72 4.93
CA TRP A 340 -19.48 -29.08 3.64
C TRP A 340 -19.63 -29.97 2.41
N GLN A 341 -20.44 -31.04 2.48
CA GLN A 341 -20.59 -32.02 1.40
C GLN A 341 -21.65 -31.63 0.35
N ARG A 342 -22.60 -30.76 0.70
CA ARG A 342 -23.74 -30.34 -0.11
C ARG A 342 -24.34 -29.05 0.42
#